data_AF-A0A7L4QGZ7-F1
#
_entry.id   AF-A0A7L4QGZ7-F1
#
_cell.length_a   1.000
_cell.length_b   1.000
_cell.length_c   1.000
_cell.angle_alpha   90.00
_cell.angle_beta   90.00
_cell.angle_gamma   90.00
#
_symmetry.space_group_name_H-M   'P 1'
#
loop_
_entity.id
_entity.type
_entity.pdbx_description
1 polymer ?
#
loop_
_entity_poly.entity_id
_entity_poly.type
_entity_poly.pdbx_seq_one_letter_code
_entity_poly.pdbx_strand_id
1 'polypeptide(L)'
;MNRKAVSPVVATMLLVAVAVASVSSYWVWFRSFQTQIQKEVEQQAGVSTSLRLDLVSITDDGTSYYVTLKNASSSGTLDFRGIQDFIIDGQNNWESIQPTLPRSVNAGANITFVLKRSTNHSTGTSHSFVFIGHTSRGQAVATISYTDS
;
A
#
# COMPACT_ATOMS: atom_id res chain seq x y z
N MET A 1 -0.92 60.07 29.93
CA MET A 1 -0.94 58.59 30.07
C MET A 1 -2.40 58.15 30.15
N ASN A 2 -3.03 57.80 29.02
CA ASN A 2 -4.46 57.47 28.94
C ASN A 2 -4.67 55.95 29.12
N ARG A 3 -4.87 55.49 30.36
CA ARG A 3 -5.32 54.11 30.63
C ARG A 3 -6.85 54.06 30.49
N LYS A 4 -7.34 53.72 29.30
CA LYS A 4 -8.74 53.30 29.14
C LYS A 4 -8.85 51.90 29.75
N ALA A 5 -9.41 51.82 30.95
CA ALA A 5 -9.78 50.54 31.56
C ALA A 5 -10.77 49.84 30.62
N VAL A 6 -10.32 48.75 30.00
CA VAL A 6 -11.20 47.91 29.20
C VAL A 6 -12.21 47.30 30.17
N SER A 7 -13.49 47.63 30.01
CA SER A 7 -14.54 47.11 30.88
C SER A 7 -14.49 45.57 30.88
N PRO A 8 -14.54 44.91 32.05
CA PRO A 8 -14.47 43.45 32.17
C PRO A 8 -15.47 42.71 31.25
N VAL A 9 -16.61 43.36 30.97
CA VAL A 9 -17.65 42.86 30.07
C VAL A 9 -17.20 42.86 28.61
N VAL A 10 -16.45 43.88 28.18
CA VAL A 10 -15.93 43.95 26.81
C VAL A 10 -14.82 42.94 26.60
N ALA A 11 -13.96 42.75 27.61
CA ALA A 11 -12.91 41.74 27.56
C ALA A 11 -13.47 40.31 27.49
N THR A 12 -14.54 40.02 28.23
CA THR A 12 -15.20 38.70 28.21
C THR A 12 -15.92 38.44 26.88
N MET A 13 -16.60 39.43 26.31
CA MET A 13 -17.21 39.33 24.98
C MET A 13 -16.18 39.03 23.89
N LEU A 14 -15.02 39.70 23.94
CA LEU A 14 -13.92 39.43 23.02
C LEU A 14 -13.34 38.02 23.20
N LEU A 15 -13.17 37.57 24.45
CA LEU A 15 -12.69 36.20 24.74
C LEU A 15 -13.65 35.12 24.23
N VAL A 16 -14.96 35.32 24.41
CA VAL A 16 -15.98 34.38 23.91
C VAL A 16 -15.99 34.35 22.37
N ALA A 17 -15.89 35.51 21.72
CA ALA A 17 -15.83 35.57 20.26
C ALA A 17 -14.60 34.83 19.69
N VAL A 18 -13.43 34.99 20.30
CA VAL A 18 -12.20 34.28 19.91
C VAL A 18 -12.32 32.78 20.16
N ALA A 19 -12.94 32.36 21.27
CA ALA A 19 -13.17 30.95 21.57
C ALA A 19 -14.11 30.27 20.56
N VAL A 20 -15.19 30.93 20.15
CA VAL A 20 -16.11 30.38 19.14
C VAL A 20 -15.45 30.28 17.77
N ALA A 21 -14.70 31.31 17.36
CA ALA A 21 -13.98 31.31 16.08
C ALA A 21 -12.89 30.22 15.99
N SER A 22 -12.21 29.94 17.11
CA SER A 22 -11.18 28.89 17.17
C SER A 22 -11.79 27.49 17.12
N VAL A 23 -12.90 27.24 17.82
CA VAL A 23 -13.60 25.94 17.79
C VAL A 23 -14.22 25.67 16.41
N SER A 24 -14.83 26.66 15.76
CA SER A 24 -15.41 26.49 14.41
C SER A 24 -14.34 26.22 13.35
N SER A 25 -13.20 26.92 13.44
CA SER A 25 -12.07 26.70 12.52
C SER A 25 -11.47 25.31 12.70
N TYR A 26 -11.36 24.83 13.95
CA TYR A 26 -10.90 23.47 14.25
C TYR A 26 -11.86 22.40 13.71
N TRP A 27 -13.18 22.60 13.85
CA TRP A 27 -14.17 21.64 13.35
C TRP A 27 -14.17 21.55 11.82
N VAL A 28 -14.09 22.70 11.13
CA VAL A 28 -13.96 22.75 9.67
C VAL A 28 -12.67 22.08 9.22
N TRP A 29 -11.55 22.37 9.88
CA TRP A 29 -10.26 21.73 9.60
C TRP A 29 -10.28 20.22 9.84
N PHE A 30 -10.88 19.75 10.94
CA PHE A 30 -11.00 18.32 11.27
C PHE A 30 -11.84 17.56 10.21
N ARG A 31 -12.98 18.12 9.79
CA ARG A 31 -13.79 17.53 8.70
C ARG A 31 -13.06 17.59 7.36
N SER A 32 -12.33 18.68 7.09
CA SER A 32 -11.58 18.88 5.85
C SER A 32 -10.39 17.92 5.74
N PHE A 33 -9.66 17.66 6.81
CA PHE A 33 -8.56 16.67 6.81
C PHE A 33 -9.08 15.24 6.59
N GLN A 34 -10.20 14.87 7.22
CA GLN A 34 -10.76 13.53 7.05
C GLN A 34 -11.30 13.28 5.63
N THR A 35 -11.76 14.31 4.93
CA THR A 35 -12.23 14.21 3.52
C THR A 35 -11.15 14.50 2.48
N GLN A 36 -10.16 15.33 2.78
CA GLN A 36 -9.04 15.62 1.88
C GLN A 36 -8.03 14.49 1.83
N ILE A 37 -7.75 13.79 2.94
CA ILE A 37 -6.88 12.61 2.91
C ILE A 37 -7.47 11.58 1.93
N GLN A 38 -8.78 11.28 2.01
CA GLN A 38 -9.42 10.33 1.10
C GLN A 38 -9.41 10.80 -0.37
N LYS A 39 -9.68 12.09 -0.63
CA LYS A 39 -9.65 12.65 -1.99
C LYS A 39 -8.24 12.79 -2.57
N GLU A 40 -7.22 13.06 -1.77
CA GLU A 40 -5.84 13.12 -2.23
C GLU A 40 -5.28 11.72 -2.51
N VAL A 41 -5.59 10.69 -1.70
CA VAL A 41 -5.22 9.31 -2.09
C VAL A 41 -5.98 8.86 -3.34
N GLU A 42 -7.25 9.26 -3.52
CA GLU A 42 -8.01 8.95 -4.75
C GLU A 42 -7.54 9.74 -5.98
N GLN A 43 -7.20 11.03 -5.85
CA GLN A 43 -6.74 11.86 -6.97
C GLN A 43 -5.28 11.59 -7.33
N GLN A 44 -4.43 11.22 -6.38
CA GLN A 44 -3.07 10.73 -6.64
C GLN A 44 -3.09 9.27 -7.14
N ALA A 45 -4.14 8.50 -6.85
CA ALA A 45 -4.49 7.23 -7.50
C ALA A 45 -5.24 7.40 -8.84
N GLY A 46 -5.48 8.63 -9.31
CA GLY A 46 -6.16 8.94 -10.57
C GLY A 46 -5.41 8.50 -11.84
N VAL A 47 -4.23 7.88 -11.70
CA VAL A 47 -3.44 7.28 -12.79
C VAL A 47 -3.30 5.75 -12.65
N SER A 48 -3.71 5.14 -11.52
CA SER A 48 -3.53 3.69 -11.28
C SER A 48 -4.82 2.89 -11.11
N THR A 49 -6.00 3.49 -11.32
CA THR A 49 -7.31 2.84 -11.06
C THR A 49 -7.56 1.58 -11.91
N SER A 50 -6.72 1.31 -12.92
CA SER A 50 -6.80 0.10 -13.74
C SER A 50 -5.75 -0.97 -13.45
N LEU A 51 -4.72 -0.69 -12.65
CA LEU A 51 -3.62 -1.63 -12.38
C LEU A 51 -3.80 -2.32 -11.03
N ARG A 52 -4.04 -3.63 -11.05
CA ARG A 52 -4.27 -4.43 -9.84
C ARG A 52 -3.60 -5.79 -9.95
N LEU A 53 -2.88 -6.15 -8.89
CA LEU A 53 -2.25 -7.45 -8.72
C LEU A 53 -2.82 -8.07 -7.45
N ASP A 54 -3.45 -9.23 -7.58
CA ASP A 54 -4.02 -9.96 -6.45
C ASP A 54 -3.24 -11.25 -6.23
N LEU A 55 -3.05 -11.64 -4.97
CA LEU A 55 -2.53 -12.95 -4.61
C LEU A 55 -3.69 -13.95 -4.52
N VAL A 56 -3.60 -15.03 -5.29
CA VAL A 56 -4.63 -16.09 -5.32
C VAL A 56 -4.34 -17.16 -4.29
N SER A 57 -3.08 -17.60 -4.21
CA SER A 57 -2.66 -18.61 -3.24
C SER A 57 -1.17 -18.51 -2.97
N ILE A 58 -0.78 -18.97 -1.78
CA ILE A 58 0.59 -19.25 -1.41
C ILE A 58 0.60 -20.54 -0.60
N THR A 59 1.50 -21.44 -0.95
CA THR A 59 1.77 -22.69 -0.22
C THR A 59 3.28 -22.95 -0.25
N ASP A 60 3.78 -23.79 0.63
CA ASP A 60 5.18 -24.19 0.62
C ASP A 60 5.35 -25.70 0.84
N ASP A 61 6.50 -26.25 0.44
CA ASP A 61 6.87 -27.66 0.61
C ASP A 61 8.06 -27.83 1.59
N GLY A 62 8.37 -26.81 2.39
CA GLY A 62 9.56 -26.73 3.24
C GLY A 62 10.83 -26.24 2.53
N THR A 63 10.85 -26.18 1.19
CA THR A 63 12.03 -25.74 0.40
C THR A 63 11.70 -24.58 -0.53
N SER A 64 10.52 -24.60 -1.15
CA SER A 64 10.07 -23.64 -2.15
C SER A 64 8.67 -23.13 -1.82
N TYR A 65 8.42 -21.87 -2.17
CA TYR A 65 7.08 -21.30 -2.14
C TYR A 65 6.44 -21.40 -3.52
N TYR A 66 5.18 -21.81 -3.55
CA TYR A 66 4.32 -21.85 -4.71
C TYR A 66 3.32 -20.70 -4.59
N VAL A 67 3.55 -19.65 -5.36
CA VAL A 67 2.78 -18.40 -5.27
C VAL A 67 2.00 -18.19 -6.55
N THR A 68 0.67 -18.14 -6.47
CA THR A 68 -0.17 -17.82 -7.62
C THR A 68 -0.60 -16.37 -7.56
N LEU A 69 -0.21 -15.59 -8.56
CA LEU A 69 -0.56 -14.18 -8.72
C LEU A 69 -1.53 -14.00 -9.87
N LYS A 70 -2.52 -13.12 -9.70
CA LYS A 70 -3.50 -12.75 -10.72
C LYS A 70 -3.35 -11.30 -11.09
N ASN A 71 -3.25 -11.03 -12.38
CA ASN A 71 -3.42 -9.68 -12.89
C ASN A 71 -4.92 -9.34 -12.88
N ALA A 72 -5.38 -8.68 -11.82
CA ALA A 72 -6.77 -8.26 -11.65
C ALA A 72 -7.08 -6.91 -12.30
N SER A 73 -6.13 -6.38 -13.08
CA SER A 73 -6.32 -5.19 -13.91
C SER A 73 -7.40 -5.44 -14.97
N SER A 74 -8.07 -4.37 -15.42
CA SER A 74 -9.08 -4.45 -16.48
C SER A 74 -8.47 -4.62 -17.88
N SER A 75 -7.21 -4.23 -18.06
CA SER A 75 -6.48 -4.34 -19.33
C SER A 75 -4.96 -4.26 -19.11
N GLY A 76 -4.19 -4.63 -20.13
CA GLY A 76 -2.73 -4.60 -20.11
C GLY A 76 -2.09 -5.89 -19.57
N THR A 77 -0.77 -5.88 -19.53
CA THR A 77 0.05 -7.01 -19.09
C THR A 77 0.97 -6.55 -17.96
N LEU A 78 1.05 -7.33 -16.90
CA LEU A 78 2.01 -7.12 -15.81
C LEU A 78 3.26 -7.96 -16.07
N ASP A 79 4.41 -7.30 -16.14
CA ASP A 79 5.71 -7.90 -16.34
C ASP A 79 6.48 -7.98 -15.02
N PHE A 80 7.07 -9.13 -14.74
CA PHE A 80 7.99 -9.35 -13.62
C PHE A 80 9.39 -9.44 -14.22
N ARG A 81 10.20 -8.41 -13.97
CA ARG A 81 11.46 -8.13 -14.66
C ARG A 81 12.63 -8.86 -14.04
N GLY A 82 12.57 -9.19 -12.75
CA GLY A 82 13.69 -9.84 -12.08
C GLY A 82 13.38 -10.30 -10.66
N ILE A 83 14.45 -10.61 -9.93
CA ILE A 83 14.40 -11.08 -8.54
C ILE A 83 13.94 -9.95 -7.60
N GLN A 84 14.27 -8.69 -7.92
CA GLN A 84 13.86 -7.55 -7.09
C GLN A 84 12.33 -7.36 -6.96
N ASP A 85 11.56 -7.99 -7.84
CA ASP A 85 10.10 -7.91 -7.85
C ASP A 85 9.44 -8.87 -6.86
N PHE A 86 10.24 -9.70 -6.20
CA PHE A 86 9.83 -10.70 -5.22
C PHE A 86 10.61 -10.44 -3.95
N ILE A 87 9.93 -9.97 -2.91
CA ILE A 87 10.55 -9.58 -1.65
C ILE A 87 9.94 -10.42 -0.53
N ILE A 88 10.81 -10.94 0.34
CA ILE A 88 10.46 -11.63 1.59
C ILE A 88 11.17 -10.93 2.74
N ASP A 89 10.40 -10.48 3.74
CA ASP A 89 10.90 -9.76 4.93
C ASP A 89 11.81 -8.55 4.59
N GLY A 90 11.52 -7.87 3.48
CA GLY A 90 12.32 -6.74 3.00
C GLY A 90 13.60 -7.14 2.24
N GLN A 91 13.83 -8.43 2.00
CA GLN A 91 14.98 -8.96 1.27
C GLN A 91 14.54 -9.61 -0.06
N ASN A 92 15.45 -9.68 -1.04
CA ASN A 92 15.20 -10.28 -2.36
C ASN A 92 16.18 -11.43 -2.67
N ASN A 93 16.44 -12.27 -1.67
CA ASN A 93 17.50 -13.30 -1.69
C ASN A 93 17.01 -14.65 -2.24
N TRP A 94 16.42 -14.65 -3.43
CA TRP A 94 15.95 -15.89 -4.07
C TRP A 94 17.10 -16.62 -4.78
N GLU A 95 17.25 -17.92 -4.53
CA GLU A 95 18.19 -18.77 -5.25
C GLU A 95 17.72 -18.97 -6.70
N SER A 96 16.42 -19.21 -6.87
CA SER A 96 15.81 -19.29 -8.19
C SER A 96 14.32 -18.92 -8.15
N ILE A 97 13.82 -18.45 -9.29
CA ILE A 97 12.41 -18.13 -9.50
C ILE A 97 11.98 -18.75 -10.83
N GLN A 98 10.96 -19.60 -10.79
CA GLN A 98 10.32 -20.16 -11.99
C GLN A 98 8.93 -19.56 -12.20
N PRO A 99 8.46 -19.38 -13.44
CA PRO A 99 9.20 -19.65 -14.70
C PRO A 99 10.39 -18.69 -14.89
N THR A 100 11.36 -19.05 -15.73
CA THR A 100 12.42 -18.12 -16.14
C THR A 100 11.85 -16.95 -16.94
N LEU A 101 12.61 -15.85 -17.05
CA LEU A 101 12.19 -14.72 -17.88
C LEU A 101 11.97 -15.14 -19.35
N PRO A 102 11.04 -14.48 -20.08
CA PRO A 102 10.14 -13.41 -19.62
C PRO A 102 8.97 -13.94 -18.77
N ARG A 103 8.59 -13.17 -17.75
CA ARG A 103 7.46 -13.47 -16.86
C ARG A 103 6.42 -12.38 -17.03
N SER A 104 5.32 -12.70 -17.68
CA SER A 104 4.26 -11.73 -17.95
C SER A 104 2.88 -12.34 -17.73
N VAL A 105 1.94 -11.50 -17.31
CA VAL A 105 0.57 -11.91 -16.96
C VAL A 105 -0.41 -10.94 -17.58
N ASN A 106 -1.19 -11.43 -18.54
CA ASN A 106 -2.24 -10.64 -19.17
C ASN A 106 -3.37 -10.34 -18.17
N ALA A 107 -4.07 -9.24 -18.37
CA ALA A 107 -5.24 -8.88 -17.58
C ALA A 107 -6.26 -10.03 -17.49
N GLY A 108 -6.74 -10.29 -16.28
CA GLY A 108 -7.65 -11.40 -15.96
C GLY A 108 -6.98 -12.76 -15.81
N ALA A 109 -5.71 -12.92 -16.19
CA ALA A 109 -4.98 -14.19 -16.12
C ALA A 109 -4.19 -14.35 -14.81
N ASN A 110 -3.79 -15.59 -14.55
CA ASN A 110 -2.98 -15.97 -13.39
C ASN A 110 -1.65 -16.56 -13.86
N ILE A 111 -0.64 -16.46 -12.99
CA ILE A 111 0.64 -17.16 -13.13
C ILE A 111 1.03 -17.73 -11.77
N THR A 112 1.65 -18.90 -11.78
CA THR A 112 2.22 -19.50 -10.58
C THR A 112 3.74 -19.39 -10.64
N PHE A 113 4.31 -18.81 -9.61
CA PHE A 113 5.74 -18.73 -9.38
C PHE A 113 6.19 -19.79 -8.39
N VAL A 114 7.34 -20.39 -8.67
CA VAL A 114 8.06 -21.22 -7.70
C VAL A 114 9.27 -20.43 -7.24
N LEU A 115 9.29 -20.07 -5.97
CA LEU A 115 10.33 -19.25 -5.35
C LEU A 115 11.16 -20.13 -4.41
N LYS A 116 12.43 -20.32 -4.76
CA LYS A 116 13.35 -21.15 -3.96
C LYS A 116 14.31 -20.27 -3.17
N ARG A 117 14.41 -20.51 -1.86
CA ARG A 117 15.41 -19.89 -0.99
C ARG A 117 16.68 -20.75 -0.90
N SER A 118 17.80 -20.12 -0.61
CA SER A 118 19.05 -20.83 -0.30
C SER A 118 19.01 -21.59 1.03
N THR A 119 18.07 -21.23 1.91
CA THR A 119 17.84 -21.85 3.21
C THR A 119 16.47 -22.52 3.25
N ASN A 120 16.40 -23.70 3.88
CA ASN A 120 15.13 -24.38 4.13
C ASN A 120 14.22 -23.55 5.03
N HIS A 121 12.93 -23.81 4.92
CA HIS A 121 11.89 -23.15 5.70
C HIS A 121 11.86 -23.74 7.11
N SER A 122 11.45 -22.92 8.07
CA SER A 122 11.28 -23.36 9.45
C SER A 122 9.81 -23.26 9.79
N THR A 123 9.12 -24.40 9.83
CA THR A 123 7.69 -24.51 10.15
C THR A 123 7.30 -23.61 11.32
N GLY A 124 6.21 -22.87 11.17
CA GLY A 124 5.72 -21.89 12.15
C GLY A 124 6.36 -20.50 12.05
N THR A 125 7.36 -20.30 11.18
CA THR A 125 7.94 -18.96 10.95
C THR A 125 7.03 -18.14 10.05
N SER A 126 6.69 -16.92 10.48
CA SER A 126 5.87 -16.00 9.69
C SER A 126 6.73 -15.06 8.88
N HIS A 127 6.40 -14.92 7.60
CA HIS A 127 7.12 -14.12 6.61
C HIS A 127 6.17 -13.14 5.92
N SER A 128 6.68 -11.96 5.56
CA SER A 128 5.96 -10.95 4.78
C SER A 128 6.46 -10.94 3.35
N PHE A 129 5.55 -11.15 2.40
CA PHE A 129 5.84 -11.17 0.98
C PHE A 129 5.34 -9.90 0.30
N VAL A 130 6.13 -9.39 -0.65
CA VAL A 130 5.76 -8.31 -1.56
C VAL A 130 6.09 -8.72 -2.99
N PHE A 131 5.11 -8.58 -3.87
CA PHE A 131 5.23 -8.86 -5.30
C PHE A 131 4.94 -7.59 -6.09
N ILE A 132 5.82 -7.27 -7.04
CA ILE A 132 5.74 -6.04 -7.83
C ILE A 132 5.64 -6.38 -9.31
N GLY A 133 4.44 -6.22 -9.88
CA GLY A 133 4.22 -6.30 -11.32
C GLY A 133 4.37 -4.94 -11.97
N HIS A 134 5.02 -4.87 -13.14
CA HIS A 134 5.28 -3.61 -13.84
C HIS A 134 4.48 -3.52 -15.12
N THR A 135 4.17 -2.29 -15.52
CA THR A 135 3.69 -1.95 -16.87
C THR A 135 4.51 -0.79 -17.42
N SER A 136 4.24 -0.37 -18.65
CA SER A 136 4.79 0.87 -19.20
C SER A 136 4.30 2.14 -18.50
N ARG A 137 3.18 2.06 -17.76
CA ARG A 137 2.51 3.23 -17.14
C ARG A 137 2.68 3.29 -15.62
N GLY A 138 3.15 2.23 -14.98
CA GLY A 138 3.24 2.16 -13.52
C GLY A 138 3.47 0.75 -13.02
N GLN A 139 3.18 0.52 -11.73
CA GLN A 139 3.39 -0.74 -11.03
C GLN A 139 2.12 -1.14 -10.27
N ALA A 140 1.94 -2.44 -10.09
CA ALA A 140 0.92 -3.03 -9.23
C ALA A 140 1.62 -3.88 -8.15
N VAL A 141 1.16 -3.77 -6.91
CA VAL A 141 1.81 -4.41 -5.77
C VAL A 141 0.82 -5.33 -5.06
N ALA A 142 1.24 -6.56 -4.76
CA ALA A 142 0.51 -7.49 -3.91
C ALA A 142 1.34 -7.83 -2.68
N THR A 143 0.71 -7.90 -1.50
CA THR A 143 1.38 -8.25 -0.25
C THR A 143 0.61 -9.33 0.50
N ILE A 144 1.34 -10.18 1.23
CA ILE A 144 0.73 -11.18 2.12
C ILE A 144 1.67 -11.54 3.27
N SER A 145 1.11 -11.82 4.45
CA SER A 145 1.81 -12.54 5.50
C SER A 145 1.48 -14.02 5.44
N TYR A 146 2.50 -14.87 5.40
CA TYR A 146 2.37 -16.32 5.31
C TYR A 146 3.22 -17.00 6.39
N THR A 147 2.71 -18.07 6.97
CA THR A 147 3.42 -18.87 7.99
C THR A 147 3.82 -20.19 7.37
N ASP A 148 5.11 -20.52 7.43
CA ASP A 148 5.67 -21.76 6.90
C ASP A 148 4.96 -22.98 7.50
N SER A 149 4.55 -23.90 6.63
CA SER A 149 3.77 -25.10 6.99
C SER A 149 4.61 -26.22 7.61
#